data_AF-A0A522VYY7-F1
#
_entry.id   AF-A0A522VYY7-F1
#
_cell.length_a   1.000
_cell.length_b   1.000
_cell.length_c   1.000
_cell.angle_alpha   90.00
_cell.angle_beta   90.00
_cell.angle_gamma   90.00
#
_symmetry.space_group_name_H-M   'P 1'
#
loop_
_entity.id
_entity.type
_entity.pdbx_description
1 polymer ?
#
loop_
_entity_poly.entity_id
_entity_poly.type
_entity_poly.pdbx_seq_one_letter_code
_entity_poly.pdbx_strand_id
1 'polypeptide(L)'
;MPDSPADRLYDAAGYLWFKPEGEGVFRVGITADGIKTVGILVACMPKRLDGRVEANRSLATIESGKWVGAVRSPFAGDVVESNEELIDHPETVNRDPFGQGWLVAIKADDPDMVKEAVAASNPL
;
A
#
# COMPACT_ATOMS: atom_id res chain seq x y z
N MET A 1 -12.63 -0.99 -12.20
CA MET A 1 -12.81 -1.73 -10.94
C MET A 1 -14.15 -1.32 -10.34
N PRO A 2 -15.21 -2.14 -10.45
CA PRO A 2 -16.57 -1.72 -10.07
C PRO A 2 -16.77 -1.50 -8.56
N ASP A 3 -15.90 -2.06 -7.70
CA ASP A 3 -16.04 -1.99 -6.22
C ASP A 3 -14.95 -1.14 -5.53
N SER A 4 -14.18 -0.35 -6.29
CA SER A 4 -13.12 0.49 -5.73
C SER A 4 -13.66 1.83 -5.22
N PRO A 5 -13.41 2.22 -3.95
CA PRO A 5 -13.83 3.51 -3.42
C PRO A 5 -13.31 4.72 -4.23
N ALA A 6 -14.15 5.74 -4.44
CA ALA A 6 -13.75 6.94 -5.20
C ALA A 6 -12.89 7.94 -4.39
N ASP A 7 -12.72 7.73 -3.09
CA ASP A 7 -12.08 8.64 -2.14
C ASP A 7 -10.54 8.55 -2.11
N ARG A 8 -9.92 7.82 -3.03
CA ARG A 8 -8.49 7.51 -3.01
C ARG A 8 -7.90 7.42 -4.41
N LEU A 9 -6.58 7.56 -4.48
CA LEU A 9 -5.81 7.35 -5.71
C LEU A 9 -5.50 5.86 -5.88
N TYR A 10 -5.27 5.44 -7.13
CA TYR A 10 -4.98 4.06 -7.48
C TYR A 10 -3.75 3.97 -8.36
N ASP A 11 -2.78 3.19 -7.89
CA ASP A 11 -1.66 2.71 -8.70
C ASP A 11 -2.09 1.41 -9.37
N ALA A 12 -2.49 1.50 -10.64
CA ALA A 12 -2.95 0.34 -11.39
C ALA A 12 -1.83 -0.66 -11.68
N ALA A 13 -0.58 -0.18 -11.85
CA ALA A 13 0.56 -1.03 -12.18
C ALA A 13 1.05 -1.81 -10.96
N GLY A 14 1.13 -1.14 -9.80
CA GLY A 14 1.51 -1.70 -8.52
C GLY A 14 0.36 -2.31 -7.72
N TYR A 15 -0.87 -2.25 -8.24
CA TYR A 15 -2.09 -2.69 -7.55
C TYR A 15 -2.33 -2.04 -6.18
N LEU A 16 -1.89 -0.80 -5.98
CA LEU A 16 -2.01 -0.10 -4.70
C LEU A 16 -3.12 0.94 -4.72
N TRP A 17 -3.59 1.30 -3.53
CA TRP A 17 -4.45 2.46 -3.33
C TRP A 17 -3.85 3.38 -2.27
N PHE A 18 -4.09 4.69 -2.42
CA PHE A 18 -3.58 5.76 -1.55
C PHE A 18 -4.73 6.68 -1.15
N LYS A 19 -5.22 6.52 0.08
CA LYS A 19 -6.30 7.34 0.63
C LYS A 19 -5.71 8.57 1.35
N PRO A 20 -6.04 9.80 0.93
CA PRO A 20 -5.59 10.99 1.64
C PRO A 20 -6.26 11.09 3.02
N GLU A 21 -5.47 11.39 4.05
CA GLU A 21 -5.95 11.60 5.42
C GLU A 21 -5.76 13.05 5.91
N GLY A 22 -5.22 13.92 5.06
CA GLY A 22 -4.89 15.31 5.37
C GLY A 22 -3.40 15.53 5.62
N GLU A 23 -2.95 16.79 5.60
CA GLU A 23 -1.56 17.18 5.91
C GLU A 23 -0.46 16.44 5.11
N GLY A 24 -0.77 16.02 3.88
CA GLY A 24 0.15 15.26 3.04
C GLY A 24 0.32 13.79 3.44
N VAL A 25 -0.52 13.27 4.34
CA VAL A 25 -0.53 11.87 4.77
C VAL A 25 -1.48 11.05 3.88
N PHE A 26 -0.99 9.89 3.46
CA PHE A 26 -1.73 8.92 2.68
C PHE A 26 -1.69 7.56 3.35
N ARG A 27 -2.86 6.99 3.63
CA ARG A 27 -3.00 5.58 4.00
C ARG A 27 -2.91 4.71 2.77
N VAL A 28 -2.08 3.68 2.82
CA VAL A 28 -1.73 2.84 1.68
C VAL A 28 -2.22 1.41 1.90
N GLY A 29 -2.72 0.77 0.84
CA GLY A 29 -3.02 -0.65 0.87
C GLY A 29 -3.02 -1.29 -0.52
N ILE A 30 -3.31 -2.58 -0.57
CA ILE A 30 -3.39 -3.36 -1.82
C ILE A 30 -4.84 -3.41 -2.28
N THR A 31 -5.07 -3.26 -3.57
CA THR A 31 -6.39 -3.38 -4.18
C THR A 31 -6.88 -4.83 -4.14
N ALA A 32 -8.20 -5.02 -4.15
CA ALA A 32 -8.79 -6.36 -4.27
C ALA A 32 -8.32 -7.11 -5.53
N ASP A 33 -8.07 -6.39 -6.63
CA ASP A 33 -7.53 -7.00 -7.86
C ASP A 33 -6.04 -7.37 -7.72
N GLY A 34 -5.26 -6.59 -6.97
CA GLY A 34 -3.90 -6.98 -6.57
C GLY A 34 -3.88 -8.30 -5.82
N ILE A 35 -4.76 -8.47 -4.84
CA ILE A 35 -4.88 -9.71 -4.06
C ILE A 35 -5.28 -10.90 -4.94
N LYS A 36 -6.20 -10.71 -5.89
CA LYS A 36 -6.53 -11.77 -6.87
C LYS A 36 -5.32 -12.15 -7.74
N THR A 37 -4.50 -11.17 -8.11
CA THR A 37 -3.30 -11.37 -8.93
C THR A 37 -2.21 -12.11 -8.17
N VAL A 38 -1.83 -11.61 -6.98
CA VAL A 38 -0.77 -12.24 -6.18
C VAL A 38 -1.24 -13.50 -5.47
N GLY A 39 -2.54 -13.68 -5.27
CA GLY A 39 -3.14 -14.78 -4.51
C GLY A 39 -3.43 -14.43 -3.05
N ILE A 40 -4.16 -15.32 -2.36
CA ILE A 40 -4.53 -15.15 -0.95
C ILE A 40 -3.25 -14.99 -0.12
N LEU A 41 -3.13 -13.84 0.55
CA LEU A 41 -1.98 -13.55 1.39
C LEU A 41 -1.96 -14.45 2.62
N VAL A 42 -0.79 -15.01 2.90
CA VAL A 42 -0.50 -15.82 4.09
C VAL A 42 0.49 -15.15 5.03
N ALA A 43 1.21 -14.13 4.56
CA ALA A 43 2.02 -13.25 5.41
C ALA A 43 2.01 -11.81 4.86
N CYS A 44 2.10 -10.84 5.78
CA CYS A 44 2.25 -9.43 5.47
C CYS A 44 3.17 -8.80 6.51
N MET A 45 4.23 -8.13 6.05
CA MET A 45 5.20 -7.46 6.90
C MET A 45 5.29 -5.99 6.49
N PRO A 46 4.46 -5.12 7.09
CA PRO A 46 4.56 -3.69 6.88
C PRO A 46 5.90 -3.12 7.35
N LYS A 47 6.33 -2.03 6.72
CA LYS A 47 7.50 -1.26 7.15
C LYS A 47 7.19 -0.62 8.50
N ARG A 48 8.16 -0.67 9.42
CA ARG A 48 8.04 -0.13 10.78
C ARG A 48 7.88 1.40 10.78
N LEU A 49 7.30 1.90 11.87
CA LEU A 49 7.21 3.34 12.18
C LEU A 49 8.61 4.00 12.16
N ASP A 50 8.67 5.29 11.80
CA ASP A 50 9.88 6.11 11.64
C ASP A 50 10.80 5.68 10.49
N GLY A 51 10.32 4.78 9.63
CA GLY A 51 11.06 4.37 8.46
C GLY A 51 10.91 5.38 7.31
N ARG A 52 11.97 6.13 7.01
CA ARG A 52 12.12 6.84 5.74
C ARG A 52 11.94 5.87 4.56
N VAL A 53 11.21 6.29 3.53
CA VAL A 53 11.06 5.56 2.26
C VAL A 53 11.45 6.47 1.11
N GLU A 54 12.30 5.95 0.23
CA GLU A 54 12.55 6.58 -1.07
C GLU A 54 11.56 6.02 -2.10
N ALA A 55 11.37 6.74 -3.20
CA ALA A 55 10.59 6.23 -4.32
C ALA A 55 11.13 4.85 -4.78
N ASN A 56 10.20 3.98 -5.17
CA ASN A 56 10.42 2.59 -5.57
C ASN A 56 11.00 1.68 -4.45
N ARG A 57 10.97 2.10 -3.18
CA ARG A 57 11.36 1.29 -2.02
C ARG A 57 10.14 0.68 -1.32
N SER A 58 10.40 -0.42 -0.61
CA SER A 58 9.36 -1.25 0.01
C SER A 58 8.62 -0.51 1.13
N LEU A 59 7.30 -0.56 1.11
CA LEU A 59 6.36 -0.20 2.18
C LEU A 59 5.91 -1.44 2.96
N ALA A 60 5.91 -2.62 2.34
CA ALA A 60 5.63 -3.90 2.97
C ALA A 60 6.20 -5.05 2.13
N THR A 61 6.48 -6.18 2.77
CA THR A 61 6.68 -7.45 2.08
C THR A 61 5.43 -8.29 2.25
N ILE A 62 4.93 -8.91 1.18
CA ILE A 62 3.76 -9.80 1.23
C ILE A 62 4.12 -11.16 0.62
N GLU A 63 3.45 -12.18 1.13
CA GLU A 63 3.60 -13.56 0.66
C GLU A 63 2.23 -14.22 0.51
N SER A 64 2.09 -15.00 -0.55
CA SER A 64 0.96 -15.87 -0.84
C SER A 64 1.48 -17.25 -1.25
N GLY A 65 0.57 -18.21 -1.45
CA GLY A 65 0.92 -19.50 -2.05
C GLY A 65 1.40 -19.43 -3.52
N LYS A 66 1.40 -18.25 -4.16
CA LYS A 66 1.79 -18.05 -5.57
C LYS A 66 2.93 -17.06 -5.76
N TRP A 67 3.13 -16.12 -4.83
CA TRP A 67 4.02 -14.99 -5.03
C TRP A 67 4.57 -14.48 -3.70
N VAL A 68 5.81 -13.99 -3.74
CA VAL A 68 6.46 -13.29 -2.63
C VAL A 68 7.19 -12.07 -3.17
N GLY A 69 7.07 -10.93 -2.50
CA GLY A 69 7.75 -9.72 -2.93
C GLY A 69 7.34 -8.47 -2.16
N ALA A 70 7.86 -7.34 -2.62
CA ALA A 70 7.74 -6.06 -1.94
C ALA A 70 6.69 -5.18 -2.60
N VAL A 71 5.78 -4.62 -1.79
CA VAL A 71 4.92 -3.49 -2.15
C VAL A 71 5.77 -2.22 -2.14
N ARG A 72 5.87 -1.50 -3.25
CA ARG A 72 6.79 -0.34 -3.39
C ARG A 72 6.03 0.98 -3.42
N SER A 73 6.58 1.99 -2.76
CA SER A 73 6.06 3.35 -2.83
C SER A 73 6.40 3.99 -4.18
N PRO A 74 5.48 4.68 -4.87
CA PRO A 74 5.80 5.45 -6.08
C PRO A 74 6.50 6.79 -5.78
N PHE A 75 6.49 7.24 -4.52
CA PHE A 75 7.08 8.51 -4.08
C PHE A 75 7.88 8.35 -2.78
N ALA A 76 8.69 9.36 -2.45
CA ALA A 76 9.44 9.42 -1.20
C ALA A 76 8.63 10.07 -0.06
N GLY A 77 8.95 9.69 1.18
CA GLY A 77 8.27 10.20 2.37
C GLY A 77 8.61 9.40 3.62
N ASP A 78 7.91 9.73 4.71
CA ASP A 78 8.12 9.12 6.02
C ASP A 78 6.93 8.26 6.44
N VAL A 79 7.18 7.04 6.89
CA VAL A 79 6.13 6.19 7.48
C VAL A 79 5.75 6.76 8.85
N VAL A 80 4.52 7.24 8.97
CA VAL A 80 3.96 7.85 10.18
C VAL A 80 2.98 6.93 10.93
N GLU A 81 2.56 5.83 10.30
CA GLU A 81 1.76 4.78 10.92
C GLU A 81 2.07 3.44 10.25
N SER A 82 2.07 2.34 11.00
CA SER A 82 2.29 0.99 10.48
C SER A 82 1.26 0.04 11.05
N ASN A 83 0.63 -0.78 10.20
CA ASN A 83 -0.36 -1.75 10.65
C ASN A 83 0.30 -3.05 11.13
N GLU A 84 0.94 -3.00 12.30
CA GLU A 84 1.67 -4.15 12.85
C GLU A 84 0.77 -5.37 13.13
N GLU A 85 -0.55 -5.18 13.24
CA GLU A 85 -1.51 -6.29 13.41
C GLU A 85 -1.46 -7.28 12.24
N LEU A 86 -1.06 -6.84 11.03
CA LEU A 86 -0.98 -7.70 9.85
C LEU A 86 0.13 -8.76 9.93
N ILE A 87 1.07 -8.63 10.87
CA ILE A 87 2.10 -9.65 11.13
C ILE A 87 1.44 -10.91 11.68
N ASP A 88 0.48 -10.75 12.60
CA ASP A 88 -0.24 -11.86 13.23
C ASP A 88 -1.55 -12.18 12.49
N HIS A 89 -2.13 -11.19 11.79
CA HIS A 89 -3.43 -11.26 11.11
C HIS A 89 -3.38 -10.85 9.62
N PRO A 90 -2.54 -11.50 8.79
CA PRO A 90 -2.38 -11.15 7.38
C PRO A 90 -3.65 -11.38 6.56
N GLU A 91 -4.55 -12.24 7.01
CA GLU A 91 -5.85 -12.50 6.39
C GLU A 91 -6.77 -11.27 6.33
N THR A 92 -6.50 -10.26 7.17
CA THR A 92 -7.23 -8.99 7.18
C THR A 92 -7.13 -8.29 5.82
N VAL A 93 -5.95 -8.35 5.18
CA VAL A 93 -5.76 -7.78 3.83
C VAL A 93 -6.69 -8.45 2.81
N ASN A 94 -6.86 -9.77 2.91
CA ASN A 94 -7.73 -10.53 2.01
C ASN A 94 -9.22 -10.21 2.21
N ARG A 95 -9.64 -10.01 3.47
CA ARG A 95 -11.05 -9.85 3.85
C ARG A 95 -11.55 -8.41 3.71
N ASP A 96 -10.71 -7.43 4.06
CA ASP A 96 -11.08 -6.02 4.06
C ASP A 96 -9.95 -5.14 3.46
N PRO A 97 -9.65 -5.30 2.16
CA PRO A 97 -8.50 -4.66 1.50
C PRO A 97 -8.55 -3.13 1.50
N PHE A 98 -9.73 -2.53 1.66
CA PHE A 98 -9.93 -1.08 1.60
C PHE A 98 -10.22 -0.44 2.97
N GLY A 99 -10.49 -1.26 3.99
CA GLY A 99 -10.69 -0.86 5.38
C GLY A 99 -9.49 -1.26 6.24
N GLN A 100 -9.63 -2.32 7.05
CA GLN A 100 -8.61 -2.77 8.03
C GLN A 100 -7.35 -3.37 7.40
N GLY A 101 -7.37 -3.74 6.12
CA GLY A 101 -6.23 -4.30 5.38
C GLY A 101 -5.20 -3.26 4.88
N TRP A 102 -5.20 -2.05 5.44
CA TRP A 102 -4.19 -1.03 5.11
C TRP A 102 -2.82 -1.43 5.65
N LEU A 103 -1.75 -1.06 4.95
CA LEU A 103 -0.38 -1.50 5.26
C LEU A 103 0.35 -0.49 6.16
N VAL A 104 0.42 0.76 5.69
CA VAL A 104 1.12 1.87 6.34
C VAL A 104 0.41 3.19 6.03
N ALA A 105 0.65 4.22 6.84
CA ALA A 105 0.42 5.61 6.46
C ALA A 105 1.75 6.30 6.20
N ILE A 106 1.86 6.98 5.06
CA ILE A 106 3.06 7.70 4.62
C ILE A 106 2.77 9.19 4.50
N LYS A 107 3.63 10.02 5.10
CA LYS A 107 3.66 11.46 4.85
C LYS A 107 4.58 11.73 3.67
N ALA A 108 4.02 12.21 2.56
CA ALA A 108 4.78 12.51 1.36
C ALA A 108 5.65 13.76 1.57
N ASP A 109 6.86 13.76 0.99
CA ASP A 109 7.71 14.95 0.97
C ASP A 109 7.10 16.08 0.15
N ASP A 110 6.49 15.69 -0.96
CA ASP A 110 5.83 16.59 -1.90
C ASP A 110 4.41 16.06 -2.17
N PRO A 111 3.43 16.46 -1.33
CA PRO A 111 2.04 16.02 -1.47
C PRO A 111 1.41 16.37 -2.82
N ASP A 112 1.84 17.46 -3.45
CA ASP A 112 1.28 17.94 -4.72
C ASP A 112 1.68 17.02 -5.88
N MET A 113 2.84 16.36 -5.78
CA MET A 113 3.34 15.42 -6.78
C MET A 113 2.81 13.98 -6.63
N VAL A 114 2.13 13.65 -5.53
CA VAL A 114 1.67 12.26 -5.26
C VAL A 114 0.74 11.74 -6.35
N LYS A 115 -0.20 12.56 -6.82
CA LYS A 115 -1.15 12.15 -7.86
C LYS A 115 -0.44 11.77 -9.16
N GLU A 116 0.59 12.50 -9.53
CA GLU A 116 1.38 12.24 -10.74
C GLU A 116 2.28 11.01 -10.55
N ALA A 117 2.95 10.89 -9.40
CA ALA A 117 3.76 9.73 -9.06
C ALA A 117 2.96 8.41 -9.07
N VAL A 118 1.73 8.43 -8.53
CA VAL A 118 0.81 7.28 -8.54
C VAL A 118 0.34 6.93 -9.95
N ALA A 119 0.18 7.93 -10.82
CA ALA A 119 -0.21 7.69 -12.22
C ALA A 119 0.96 7.17 -13.09
N ALA A 120 2.20 7.49 -12.71
CA ALA A 120 3.43 7.15 -13.43
C ALA A 120 4.17 5.94 -12.84
N SER A 121 3.56 5.22 -11.90
CA SER A 121 4.14 4.08 -11.20
C SER A 121 4.49 2.92 -12.14
N ASN A 122 5.51 2.15 -11.75
CA ASN A 122 5.93 0.95 -12.46
C ASN A 122 5.31 -0.31 -11.83
N PRO A 123 5.07 -1.37 -12.63
CA PRO A 123 4.47 -2.60 -12.12
C PRO A 123 5.37 -3.36 -11.13
N LEU A 124 4.72 -4.12 -10.24
CA LEU A 124 5.34 -5.02 -9.24
C LEU A 124 6.06 -6.22 -9.86
#